data_AF-A0A5K1CRA6-F1
#
_entry.id   AF-A0A5K1CRA6-F1
#
_cell.length_a   1.000
_cell.length_b   1.000
_cell.length_c   1.000
_cell.angle_alpha   90.00
_cell.angle_beta   90.00
_cell.angle_gamma   90.00
#
_symmetry.space_group_name_H-M   'P 1'
#
loop_
_entity.id
_entity.type
_entity.pdbx_description
1 polymer ?
#
loop_
_entity_poly.entity_id
_entity_poly.type
_entity_poly.pdbx_seq_one_letter_code
_entity_poly.pdbx_strand_id
1 'polypeptide(L)' 'LNRCGKSCRLRWLNYLRPDIKRGNISEDEEDLIMRLHNLLGN' A
#
# COMPACT_ATOMS: atom_id res chain seq x y z
N LEU A 1 -4.43 -16.79 19.56
CA LEU A 1 -4.57 -15.47 18.87
C LEU A 1 -5.71 -15.58 17.86
N ASN A 2 -6.95 -15.23 18.24
CA ASN A 2 -8.12 -15.40 17.36
C ASN A 2 -8.11 -14.34 16.26
N ARG A 3 -7.54 -14.67 15.11
CA ARG A 3 -7.56 -13.82 13.91
C ARG A 3 -8.74 -14.23 13.04
N CYS A 4 -9.57 -13.28 12.62
CA CYS A 4 -10.60 -13.54 11.62
C CYS A 4 -9.98 -13.56 10.22
N GLY A 5 -10.59 -14.30 9.28
CA GLY A 5 -10.07 -14.41 7.91
C GLY A 5 -9.85 -13.05 7.23
N LYS A 6 -10.72 -12.06 7.50
CA LYS A 6 -10.56 -10.68 7.02
C LYS A 6 -9.27 -10.04 7.54
N SER A 7 -8.98 -10.18 8.82
CA SER A 7 -7.76 -9.63 9.44
C SER A 7 -6.50 -10.31 8.89
N CYS A 8 -6.52 -11.64 8.71
CA CYS A 8 -5.41 -12.37 8.09
C CYS A 8 -5.15 -11.91 6.66
N ARG A 9 -6.21 -11.78 5.84
CA ARG A 9 -6.11 -11.31 4.46
C ARG A 9 -5.57 -9.88 4.39
N LEU A 10 -6.10 -8.98 5.21
CA LEU A 10 -5.65 -7.59 5.26
C LEU A 10 -4.18 -7.50 5.70
N ARG A 11 -3.78 -8.31 6.69
CA ARG A 11 -2.37 -8.40 7.12
C ARG A 11 -1.47 -8.89 6.00
N TRP A 12 -1.89 -9.92 5.27
CA TRP A 12 -1.11 -10.41 4.13
C TRP A 12 -0.90 -9.33 3.08
N LEU A 13 -1.99 -8.70 2.63
CA LEU A 13 -1.96 -7.71 1.55
C LEU A 13 -1.17 -6.44 1.87
N ASN A 14 -1.19 -5.98 3.13
CA ASN A 14 -0.54 -4.73 3.50
C ASN A 14 0.83 -4.91 4.15
N TYR A 15 1.13 -6.09 4.69
CA TYR A 15 2.33 -6.24 5.53
C TYR A 15 3.15 -7.50 5.30
N LEU A 16 2.66 -8.57 4.68
CA LEU A 16 3.45 -9.83 4.59
C LEU A 16 3.79 -10.25 3.17
N ARG A 17 3.02 -9.78 2.19
CA ARG A 17 3.27 -10.10 0.78
C ARG A 17 4.70 -9.62 0.40
N PRO A 18 5.53 -10.48 -0.23
CA PRO A 18 6.96 -10.21 -0.40
C PRO A 18 7.30 -9.09 -1.40
N ASP A 19 6.37 -8.78 -2.30
CA ASP A 19 6.48 -7.74 -3.32
C ASP A 19 6.08 -6.34 -2.84
N ILE A 20 5.69 -6.20 -1.57
CA ILE A 20 5.43 -4.89 -0.96
C ILE A 20 6.77 -4.18 -0.78
N LYS A 21 6.95 -3.05 -1.48
CA LYS A 21 8.08 -2.15 -1.25
C LYS A 21 7.98 -1.56 0.17
N ARG A 22 9.05 -1.70 0.97
CA ARG A 22 9.13 -1.20 2.36
C ARG A 22 10.10 -0.06 2.57
N GLY A 23 10.75 0.40 1.49
CA GLY A 23 11.67 1.52 1.52
C GLY A 23 10.94 2.86 1.49
N ASN A 24 11.73 3.94 1.49
CA ASN A 24 11.20 5.28 1.25
C ASN A 24 10.59 5.37 -0.16
N ILE A 25 9.59 6.22 -0.30
CA ILE A 25 9.03 6.60 -1.59
C ILE A 25 10.07 7.48 -2.29
N SER A 26 10.37 7.21 -3.57
CA SER A 26 11.26 8.09 -4.33
C SER A 26 10.53 9.37 -4.76
N GLU A 27 11.27 10.44 -5.05
CA GLU A 27 10.71 11.71 -5.53
C GLU A 27 9.79 11.51 -6.75
N ASP A 28 10.20 10.69 -7.72
CA ASP A 28 9.38 10.33 -8.89
C ASP A 28 8.07 9.60 -8.51
N GLU A 29 8.10 8.75 -7.47
CA GLU A 29 6.93 8.04 -6.98
C GLU A 29 5.99 9.00 -6.24
N GLU A 30 6.51 9.95 -5.47
CA GLU A 30 5.73 11.01 -4.81
C GLU A 30 5.02 11.89 -5.84
N ASP A 31 5.74 12.35 -6.87
CA ASP A 31 5.19 13.12 -7.97
C ASP A 31 4.08 12.37 -8.71
N LEU A 32 4.28 11.07 -8.95
CA LEU A 32 3.27 10.23 -9.58
C LEU A 32 2.03 10.10 -8.70
N ILE A 33 2.19 9.87 -7.39
CA ILE A 33 1.09 9.80 -6.44
C ILE A 33 0.28 11.10 -6.47
N MET A 34 0.95 12.26 -6.42
CA MET A 34 0.28 13.57 -6.46
C MET A 34 -0.47 13.82 -7.76
N ARG A 35 0.14 13.49 -8.91
CA ARG A 35 -0.52 13.60 -10.23
C ARG A 35 -1.76 12.72 -10.31
N LEU A 36 -1.67 11.47 -9.88
CA LEU A 36 -2.79 10.54 -9.91
C LEU A 36 -3.90 10.96 -8.96
N HIS A 37 -3.56 11.44 -7.76
CA HIS A 37 -4.54 11.96 -6.81
C HIS A 37 -5.29 13.17 -7.38
N ASN A 38 -4.59 14.12 -8.01
CA ASN A 38 -5.22 15.29 -8.61
C ASN A 38 -6.13 14.93 -9.79
N LEU A 39 -5.75 13.91 -10.58
CA LEU A 39 -6.51 13.48 -11.74
C LEU A 39 -7.77 12.68 -11.37
N LEU A 40 -7.64 11.77 -10.41
CA LEU A 40 -8.69 10.80 -10.08
C LEU A 40 -9.53 11.21 -8.87
N GLY A 41 -9.02 12.11 -8.04
CA GLY A 41 -9.62 12.45 -6.74
C GLY A 41 -9.51 11.30 -5.74
N ASN A 42 -10.22 11.48 -4.63
CA ASN A 42 -10.58 10.42 -3.68
C ASN A 42 -12.10 10.38 -3.54
#